data_AF-A0A1J5DV91-F1
#
_entry.id   AF-A0A1J5DV91-F1
#
_cell.length_a   1.000
_cell.length_b   1.000
_cell.length_c   1.000
_cell.angle_alpha   90.00
_cell.angle_beta   90.00
_cell.angle_gamma   90.00
#
_symmetry.space_group_name_H-M   'P 1'
#
loop_
_entity.id
_entity.type
_entity.pdbx_description
1 polymer ?
#
loop_
_entity_poly.entity_id
_entity_poly.type
_entity_poly.pdbx_seq_one_letter_code
_entity_poly.pdbx_strand_id
1 'polypeptide(L)'
;MRKCCGHCFGDNNLTQQIESRSKKIGKCEFCGTLNVKLLEPADLIGYFDDLIELYEESNDPSASSIEFLLRSDWALFENLDSMKAEMLLGLIFGNIDVLQKSYTPIIQHDVAAIQEWEDFREELKHRNRFFPKNIQTTEQLKRLFGLLVPPPADIPSRVFRARICEQSHMYPLDQMGKPPIDLISNGRANPVGIPCLYVASDIETAIAEIRPNKGEMVCVAEFESDKTIQFADLRYPRKTISPFLLSKEQIKLLRRYMEYLCRLSEELTLPISPKSAHLEYLPSQYLCEFIKHCEFDGLIYKSAMGTGVNYAIFNDAKVTGINVQQYRIDEISIGYSECNCREA
;
A
#
# COMPACT_ATOMS: atom_id res chain seq x y z
N MET A 1 23.24 27.64 -4.62
CA MET A 1 22.07 27.34 -3.78
C MET A 1 22.06 25.84 -3.53
N ARG A 2 21.53 25.39 -2.37
CA ARG A 2 21.52 23.97 -2.01
C ARG A 2 20.49 23.23 -2.85
N LYS A 3 20.88 22.11 -3.48
CA LYS A 3 20.01 21.30 -4.34
C LYS A 3 19.51 20.04 -3.63
N CYS A 4 18.28 19.65 -3.93
CA CYS A 4 17.63 18.45 -3.41
C CYS A 4 17.44 17.38 -4.51
N CYS A 5 17.08 16.16 -4.11
CA CYS A 5 16.71 15.06 -5.02
C CYS A 5 15.40 14.41 -4.56
N GLY A 6 14.82 13.53 -5.39
CA GLY A 6 13.56 12.83 -5.08
C GLY A 6 13.56 12.03 -3.77
N HIS A 7 14.71 11.45 -3.40
CA HIS A 7 14.86 10.69 -2.15
C HIS A 7 14.58 11.53 -0.89
N CYS A 8 14.67 12.87 -0.98
CA CYS A 8 14.36 13.75 0.14
C CYS A 8 12.88 13.68 0.57
N PHE A 9 11.98 13.30 -0.34
CA PHE A 9 10.55 13.44 -0.15
C PHE A 9 9.86 12.12 0.18
N GLY A 10 10.39 10.98 -0.29
CA GLY A 10 9.74 9.67 -0.06
C GLY A 10 8.54 9.38 -0.97
N ASP A 11 8.24 10.29 -1.91
CA ASP A 11 7.17 10.16 -2.90
C ASP A 11 7.73 9.79 -4.28
N ASN A 12 7.22 8.71 -4.86
CA ASN A 12 7.69 8.18 -6.15
C ASN A 12 7.39 9.14 -7.31
N ASN A 13 6.26 9.83 -7.30
CA ASN A 13 5.89 10.69 -8.41
C ASN A 13 6.72 11.97 -8.40
N LEU A 14 6.84 12.64 -7.26
CA LEU A 14 7.68 13.81 -7.11
C LEU A 14 9.14 13.47 -7.44
N THR A 15 9.59 12.25 -7.12
CA THR A 15 10.90 11.74 -7.56
C THR A 15 11.01 11.72 -9.09
N GLN A 16 10.05 11.13 -9.80
CA GLN A 16 10.04 11.09 -11.27
C GLN A 16 9.96 12.52 -11.88
N GLN A 17 9.20 13.42 -11.27
CA GLN A 17 9.13 14.83 -11.69
C GLN A 17 10.48 15.55 -11.53
N ILE A 18 11.18 15.30 -10.41
CA ILE A 18 12.53 15.83 -10.19
C ILE A 18 13.51 15.26 -11.21
N GLU A 19 13.47 13.95 -11.45
CA GLU A 19 14.37 13.27 -12.38
C GLU A 19 14.20 13.72 -13.82
N SER A 20 12.96 13.93 -14.27
CA SER A 20 12.65 14.39 -15.62
C SER A 20 13.03 15.85 -15.89
N ARG A 21 12.93 16.73 -14.86
CA ARG A 21 13.29 18.16 -14.97
C ARG A 21 14.76 18.44 -14.71
N SER A 22 15.45 17.54 -14.02
CA SER A 22 16.82 17.76 -13.58
C SER A 22 17.83 17.76 -14.73
N LYS A 23 18.65 18.82 -14.75
CA LYS A 23 19.78 18.99 -15.68
C LYS A 23 21.12 18.61 -15.07
N LYS A 24 21.16 18.17 -13.81
CA LYS A 24 22.41 17.94 -13.06
C LYS A 24 22.34 16.66 -12.25
N ILE A 25 23.41 15.88 -12.29
CA ILE A 25 23.63 14.73 -11.40
C ILE A 25 24.69 15.12 -10.37
N GLY A 26 24.52 14.71 -9.11
CA GLY A 26 25.51 14.97 -8.07
C GLY A 26 25.12 14.39 -6.71
N LYS A 27 25.74 14.93 -5.67
CA LYS A 27 25.40 14.65 -4.27
C LYS A 27 24.26 15.58 -3.81
N CYS A 28 23.20 15.01 -3.25
CA CYS A 28 22.13 15.77 -2.63
C CYS A 28 22.62 16.48 -1.36
N GLU A 29 22.29 17.76 -1.20
CA GLU A 29 22.73 18.58 -0.07
C GLU A 29 21.85 18.42 1.18
N PHE A 30 20.81 17.59 1.10
CA PHE A 30 19.88 17.31 2.20
C PHE A 30 20.01 15.87 2.68
N CYS A 31 19.57 14.89 1.88
CA CYS A 31 19.65 13.46 2.24
C CYS A 31 21.04 12.85 2.05
N GLY A 32 21.97 13.55 1.38
CA GLY A 32 23.34 13.08 1.19
C GLY A 32 23.53 12.01 0.11
N THR A 33 22.47 11.53 -0.53
CA THR A 33 22.52 10.51 -1.59
C THR A 33 23.43 10.97 -2.74
N LEU A 34 24.28 10.06 -3.21
CA LEU A 34 25.24 10.30 -4.30
C LEU A 34 24.64 9.92 -5.65
N ASN A 35 25.15 10.51 -6.73
CA ASN A 35 24.81 10.18 -8.13
C ASN A 35 23.30 10.27 -8.44
N VAL A 36 22.61 11.22 -7.82
CA VAL A 36 21.18 11.46 -8.02
C VAL A 36 20.93 12.71 -8.87
N LYS A 37 19.77 12.75 -9.52
CA LYS A 37 19.25 13.93 -10.21
C LYS A 37 18.92 15.02 -9.19
N LEU A 38 19.39 16.23 -9.45
CA LEU A 38 19.29 17.38 -8.55
C LEU A 38 18.43 18.51 -9.13
N LEU A 39 17.64 19.15 -8.26
CA LEU A 39 16.84 20.33 -8.58
C LEU A 39 17.03 21.42 -7.52
N GLU A 40 16.81 22.68 -7.89
CA GLU A 40 16.71 23.76 -6.91
C GLU A 40 15.38 23.62 -6.14
N PRO A 41 15.36 23.69 -4.79
CA PRO A 41 14.12 23.54 -4.02
C PRO A 41 13.00 24.50 -4.44
N ALA A 42 13.33 25.76 -4.75
CA ALA A 42 12.36 26.77 -5.20
C ALA A 42 11.60 26.37 -6.48
N ASP A 43 12.16 25.48 -7.31
CA ASP A 43 11.50 24.97 -8.52
C ASP A 43 10.34 23.99 -8.22
N LEU A 44 10.15 23.62 -6.94
CA LEU A 44 9.10 22.72 -6.46
C LEU A 44 7.90 23.43 -5.84
N ILE A 45 7.94 24.77 -5.68
CA ILE A 45 6.91 25.53 -4.96
C ILE A 45 5.48 25.22 -5.44
N GLY A 46 5.27 25.19 -6.76
CA GLY A 46 3.94 24.94 -7.34
C GLY A 46 3.35 23.55 -7.04
N TYR A 47 4.17 22.56 -6.66
CA TYR A 47 3.67 21.26 -6.20
C TYR A 47 3.23 21.28 -4.74
N PHE A 48 3.86 22.14 -3.93
CA PHE A 48 3.60 22.23 -2.50
C PHE A 48 2.49 23.24 -2.19
N ASP A 49 2.22 24.23 -3.05
CA ASP A 49 1.16 25.22 -2.83
C ASP A 49 -0.21 24.55 -2.60
N ASP A 50 -0.60 23.59 -3.46
CA ASP A 50 -1.87 22.86 -3.32
C ASP A 50 -1.95 22.04 -2.01
N LEU A 51 -0.82 21.52 -1.52
CA LEU A 51 -0.74 20.78 -0.26
C LEU A 51 -0.84 21.71 0.95
N ILE A 52 -0.13 22.83 0.94
CA ILE A 52 -0.11 23.80 2.03
C ILE A 52 -1.49 24.42 2.25
N GLU A 53 -2.23 24.65 1.17
CA GLU A 53 -3.60 25.18 1.23
C GLU A 53 -4.62 24.25 1.93
N LEU A 54 -4.23 23.05 2.34
CA LEU A 54 -5.05 22.18 3.20
C LEU A 54 -4.92 22.51 4.68
N TYR A 55 -4.00 23.40 5.04
CA TYR A 55 -3.68 23.76 6.40
C TYR A 55 -3.85 25.25 6.62
N GLU A 56 -4.33 25.62 7.81
CA GLU A 56 -4.48 27.01 8.22
C GLU A 56 -3.66 27.28 9.48
N GLU A 57 -3.14 28.50 9.58
CA GLU A 57 -2.40 28.94 10.76
C GLU A 57 -3.31 28.90 11.99
N SER A 58 -2.82 28.32 13.09
CA SER A 58 -3.59 28.13 14.30
C SER A 58 -2.72 28.20 15.54
N ASN A 59 -3.26 28.80 16.60
CA ASN A 59 -2.66 28.82 17.93
C ASN A 59 -3.29 27.76 18.85
N ASP A 60 -4.08 26.83 18.30
CA ASP A 60 -4.66 25.74 19.07
C ASP A 60 -3.55 24.86 19.67
N PRO A 61 -3.70 24.34 20.90
CA PRO A 61 -2.71 23.43 21.49
C PRO A 61 -2.42 22.16 20.68
N SER A 62 -3.34 21.73 19.81
CA SER A 62 -3.18 20.62 18.88
C SER A 62 -2.47 20.98 17.56
N ALA A 63 -2.25 22.28 17.32
CA ALA A 63 -1.56 22.75 16.13
C ALA A 63 -0.09 22.29 16.11
N SER A 64 0.42 21.97 14.92
CA SER A 64 1.75 21.39 14.73
C SER A 64 2.53 22.16 13.66
N SER A 65 3.84 21.92 13.56
CA SER A 65 4.62 22.46 12.46
C SER A 65 4.12 21.91 11.12
N ILE A 66 4.27 22.70 10.06
CA ILE A 66 3.88 22.23 8.73
C ILE A 66 4.66 21.01 8.27
N GLU A 67 5.93 20.90 8.70
CA GLU A 67 6.76 19.72 8.43
C GLU A 67 6.16 18.46 9.04
N PHE A 68 5.72 18.54 10.31
CA PHE A 68 5.09 17.42 10.99
C PHE A 68 3.80 16.99 10.29
N LEU A 69 2.96 17.95 9.90
CA LEU A 69 1.69 17.66 9.21
C LEU A 69 1.92 17.04 7.84
N LEU A 70 2.87 17.54 7.05
CA LEU A 70 3.20 16.97 5.75
C LEU A 70 3.76 15.56 5.88
N ARG A 71 4.56 15.32 6.91
CA ARG A 71 5.10 14.00 7.25
C ARG A 71 4.01 13.03 7.70
N SER A 72 3.10 13.45 8.57
CA SER A 72 2.03 12.58 9.09
C SER A 72 0.97 12.28 8.04
N ASP A 73 0.55 13.28 7.28
CA ASP A 73 -0.57 13.16 6.35
C ASP A 73 -0.18 12.42 5.07
N TRP A 74 1.06 12.64 4.60
CA TRP A 74 1.50 12.22 3.26
C TRP A 74 2.76 11.37 3.27
N ALA A 75 3.22 10.92 4.45
CA ALA A 75 4.46 10.17 4.62
C ALA A 75 5.69 10.85 3.97
N LEU A 76 5.70 12.19 3.93
CA LEU A 76 6.81 12.92 3.32
C LEU A 76 8.04 12.97 4.25
N PHE A 77 9.21 13.13 3.64
CA PHE A 77 10.47 13.38 4.32
C PHE A 77 10.99 12.23 5.20
N GLU A 78 10.52 10.98 5.03
CA GLU A 78 10.97 9.80 5.82
C GLU A 78 12.50 9.64 5.88
N ASN A 79 13.21 10.08 4.83
CA ASN A 79 14.67 9.99 4.72
C ASN A 79 15.43 11.21 5.28
N LEU A 80 14.73 12.18 5.88
CA LEU A 80 15.30 13.39 6.46
C LEU A 80 14.90 13.51 7.94
N ASP A 81 15.86 13.92 8.76
CA ASP A 81 15.56 14.46 10.09
C ASP A 81 14.72 15.76 9.96
N SER A 82 13.95 16.09 11.01
CA SER A 82 13.03 17.23 11.00
C SER A 82 13.72 18.55 10.67
N MET A 83 14.94 18.78 11.19
CA MET A 83 15.69 20.01 10.93
C MET A 83 16.02 20.17 9.43
N LYS A 84 16.46 19.09 8.76
CA LYS A 84 16.72 19.14 7.31
C LYS A 84 15.44 19.24 6.49
N ALA A 85 14.36 18.60 6.92
CA ALA A 85 13.06 18.69 6.26
C ALA A 85 12.50 20.12 6.34
N GLU A 86 12.52 20.75 7.51
CA GLU A 86 12.15 22.16 7.71
C GLU A 86 13.02 23.09 6.85
N MET A 87 14.33 22.91 6.87
CA MET A 87 15.24 23.70 6.03
C MET A 87 14.96 23.55 4.54
N LEU A 88 14.61 22.33 4.08
CA LEU A 88 14.22 22.09 2.70
C LEU A 88 12.92 22.80 2.36
N LEU A 89 11.89 22.70 3.21
CA LEU A 89 10.61 23.39 3.05
C LEU A 89 10.79 24.91 3.00
N GLY A 90 11.63 25.49 3.88
CA GLY A 90 11.93 26.92 3.86
C GLY A 90 12.56 27.39 2.54
N LEU A 91 13.37 26.54 1.91
CA LEU A 91 13.95 26.81 0.59
C LEU A 91 12.96 26.58 -0.56
N ILE A 92 11.98 25.69 -0.41
CA ILE A 92 10.90 25.48 -1.39
C ILE A 92 10.00 26.71 -1.42
N PHE A 93 9.53 27.17 -0.26
CA PHE A 93 8.61 28.30 -0.17
C PHE A 93 9.29 29.66 -0.32
N GLY A 94 10.62 29.71 -0.17
CA GLY A 94 11.37 30.96 -0.10
C GLY A 94 10.97 31.84 1.10
N ASN A 95 10.28 31.25 2.08
CA ASN A 95 9.74 31.94 3.25
C ASN A 95 9.96 31.08 4.51
N ILE A 96 10.86 31.54 5.38
CA ILE A 96 11.18 30.86 6.65
C ILE A 96 10.06 31.07 7.68
N ASP A 97 9.25 32.12 7.54
CA ASP A 97 8.16 32.41 8.48
C ASP A 97 7.14 31.27 8.52
N VAL A 98 6.95 30.57 7.39
CA VAL A 98 6.08 29.39 7.31
C VAL A 98 6.49 28.32 8.31
N LEU A 99 7.79 28.20 8.62
CA LEU A 99 8.34 27.21 9.56
C LEU A 99 8.23 27.64 11.03
N GLN A 100 7.99 28.92 11.30
CA GLN A 100 7.89 29.46 12.66
C GLN A 100 6.46 29.48 13.20
N LYS A 101 5.50 29.04 12.38
CA LYS A 101 4.07 29.03 12.70
C LYS A 101 3.59 27.61 12.93
N SER A 102 2.48 27.52 13.66
CA SER A 102 1.74 26.27 13.86
C SER A 102 0.49 26.27 12.98
N TYR A 103 0.10 25.07 12.55
CA TYR A 103 -1.02 24.89 11.63
C TYR A 103 -1.94 23.77 12.11
N THR A 104 -3.19 23.85 11.66
CA THR A 104 -4.17 22.77 11.77
C THR A 104 -4.74 22.44 10.39
N PRO A 105 -5.12 21.18 10.13
CA PRO A 105 -5.81 20.84 8.90
C PRO A 105 -7.18 21.52 8.79
N ILE A 106 -7.46 22.10 7.63
CA ILE A 106 -8.78 22.66 7.29
C ILE A 106 -9.78 21.51 7.08
N ILE A 107 -9.34 20.44 6.44
CA ILE A 107 -10.18 19.26 6.16
C ILE A 107 -9.88 18.18 7.20
N GLN A 108 -10.83 17.97 8.12
CA GLN A 108 -10.76 16.91 9.12
C GLN A 108 -11.02 15.52 8.50
N HIS A 109 -10.50 14.48 9.16
CA HIS A 109 -10.76 13.10 8.77
C HIS A 109 -12.23 12.72 9.00
N ASP A 110 -12.77 11.89 8.12
CA ASP A 110 -14.14 11.41 8.23
C ASP A 110 -14.23 10.23 9.20
N VAL A 111 -14.41 10.55 10.49
CA VAL A 111 -14.58 9.56 11.56
C VAL A 111 -15.86 8.73 11.35
N ALA A 112 -16.89 9.32 10.76
CA ALA A 112 -18.14 8.60 10.47
C ALA A 112 -17.91 7.48 9.45
N ALA A 113 -17.13 7.73 8.40
CA ALA A 113 -16.79 6.69 7.42
C ALA A 113 -16.05 5.48 8.03
N ILE A 114 -15.17 5.72 9.00
CA ILE A 114 -14.50 4.64 9.74
C ILE A 114 -15.53 3.84 10.56
N GLN A 115 -16.40 4.53 11.29
CA GLN A 115 -17.43 3.86 12.10
C GLN A 115 -18.43 3.08 11.23
N GLU A 116 -18.85 3.64 10.10
CA GLU A 116 -19.73 2.97 9.13
C GLU A 116 -19.10 1.67 8.62
N TRP A 117 -17.79 1.68 8.38
CA TRP A 117 -17.08 0.45 8.02
C TRP A 117 -17.07 -0.58 9.14
N GLU A 118 -16.84 -0.17 10.39
CA GLU A 118 -16.92 -1.10 11.52
C GLU A 118 -18.33 -1.69 11.68
N ASP A 119 -19.37 -0.87 11.55
CA ASP A 119 -20.76 -1.33 11.61
C ASP A 119 -21.10 -2.30 10.47
N PHE A 120 -20.54 -2.06 9.28
CA PHE A 120 -20.65 -2.94 8.12
C PHE A 120 -19.92 -4.27 8.31
N ARG A 121 -18.70 -4.26 8.85
CA ARG A 121 -17.95 -5.47 9.19
C ARG A 121 -18.75 -6.36 10.13
N GLU A 122 -19.31 -5.79 11.18
CA GLU A 122 -20.14 -6.50 12.15
C GLU A 122 -21.43 -7.02 11.52
N GLU A 123 -22.04 -6.27 10.59
CA GLU A 123 -23.19 -6.75 9.82
C GLU A 123 -22.85 -7.98 8.97
N LEU A 124 -21.74 -7.95 8.22
CA LEU A 124 -21.31 -9.08 7.39
C LEU A 124 -21.00 -10.32 8.23
N LYS A 125 -20.32 -10.15 9.37
CA LYS A 125 -19.96 -11.27 10.24
C LYS A 125 -21.18 -11.93 10.87
N HIS A 126 -22.13 -11.14 11.38
CA HIS A 126 -23.11 -11.61 12.35
C HIS A 126 -24.58 -11.40 11.98
N ARG A 127 -24.92 -10.66 10.91
CA ARG A 127 -26.31 -10.25 10.64
C ARG A 127 -26.76 -10.52 9.21
N ASN A 128 -26.16 -9.89 8.21
CA ASN A 128 -26.65 -9.94 6.83
C ASN A 128 -25.53 -9.77 5.80
N ARG A 129 -25.27 -10.83 5.03
CA ARG A 129 -24.16 -10.90 4.08
C ARG A 129 -24.55 -10.55 2.65
N PHE A 130 -25.76 -10.91 2.26
CA PHE A 130 -26.20 -10.84 0.86
C PHE A 130 -26.87 -9.51 0.53
N PHE A 131 -27.48 -8.86 1.52
CA PHE A 131 -28.20 -7.58 1.34
C PHE A 131 -27.88 -6.60 2.47
N PRO A 132 -26.59 -6.30 2.73
CA PRO A 132 -26.21 -5.46 3.86
C PRO A 132 -26.81 -4.06 3.74
N LYS A 133 -27.19 -3.48 4.87
CA LYS A 133 -27.80 -2.14 4.94
C LYS A 133 -26.77 -1.04 5.18
N ASN A 134 -25.67 -1.36 5.86
CA ASN A 134 -24.61 -0.41 6.22
C ASN A 134 -23.55 -0.30 5.10
N ILE A 135 -23.95 -0.35 3.84
CA ILE A 135 -23.02 -0.15 2.74
C ILE A 135 -22.74 1.35 2.61
N GLN A 136 -21.48 1.76 2.76
CA GLN A 136 -21.08 3.09 2.29
C GLN A 136 -21.54 3.24 0.84
N THR A 137 -21.99 4.43 0.44
CA THR A 137 -22.43 4.63 -0.95
C THR A 137 -21.37 4.10 -1.90
N THR A 138 -21.71 3.04 -2.65
CA THR A 138 -20.77 2.32 -3.54
C THR A 138 -20.05 3.29 -4.48
N GLU A 139 -20.70 4.39 -4.84
CA GLU A 139 -20.14 5.47 -5.65
C GLU A 139 -18.96 6.20 -4.98
N GLN A 140 -19.03 6.46 -3.68
CA GLN A 140 -17.94 7.13 -2.96
C GLN A 140 -16.72 6.23 -2.83
N LEU A 141 -16.92 4.96 -2.47
CA LEU A 141 -15.84 3.98 -2.44
C LEU A 141 -15.21 3.80 -3.83
N LYS A 142 -16.02 3.74 -4.88
CA LYS A 142 -15.54 3.69 -6.26
C LYS A 142 -14.67 4.90 -6.62
N ARG A 143 -15.08 6.11 -6.23
CA ARG A 143 -14.28 7.33 -6.42
C ARG A 143 -12.94 7.26 -5.68
N LEU A 144 -12.93 6.74 -4.45
CA LEU A 144 -11.70 6.55 -3.67
C LEU A 144 -10.78 5.51 -4.31
N PHE A 145 -11.33 4.41 -4.83
CA PHE A 145 -10.53 3.38 -5.49
C PHE A 145 -9.90 3.87 -6.80
N GLY A 146 -10.52 4.82 -7.49
CA GLY A 146 -9.90 5.53 -8.60
C GLY A 146 -8.60 6.27 -8.22
N LEU A 147 -8.35 6.53 -6.92
CA LEU A 147 -7.10 7.12 -6.42
C LEU A 147 -6.05 6.06 -6.06
N LEU A 148 -6.43 4.78 -5.97
CA LEU A 148 -5.53 3.68 -5.58
C LEU A 148 -4.73 3.10 -6.74
N VAL A 149 -4.88 3.66 -7.96
CA VAL A 149 -4.20 3.14 -9.15
C VAL A 149 -2.71 3.46 -9.03
N PRO A 150 -1.83 2.45 -8.94
CA PRO A 150 -0.40 2.69 -8.86
C PRO A 150 0.12 3.22 -10.20
N PRO A 151 1.18 4.04 -10.21
CA PRO A 151 1.85 4.45 -11.44
C PRO A 151 2.30 3.22 -12.27
N PRO A 152 2.33 3.29 -13.61
CA PRO A 152 2.78 2.16 -14.45
C PRO A 152 4.19 1.65 -14.13
N ALA A 153 5.06 2.53 -13.63
CA ALA A 153 6.41 2.18 -13.18
C ALA A 153 6.41 1.25 -11.94
N ASP A 154 5.36 1.32 -11.13
CA ASP A 154 5.24 0.57 -9.88
C ASP A 154 4.54 -0.79 -10.08
N ILE A 155 4.04 -1.06 -11.30
CA ILE A 155 3.52 -2.38 -11.70
C ILE A 155 4.71 -3.35 -11.84
N PRO A 156 4.73 -4.45 -11.06
CA PRO A 156 5.84 -5.40 -11.10
C PRO A 156 5.97 -6.01 -12.50
N SER A 157 7.19 -6.21 -12.99
CA SER A 157 7.41 -7.02 -14.19
C SER A 157 7.29 -8.52 -13.90
N ARG A 158 7.71 -8.93 -12.71
CA ARG A 158 7.71 -10.32 -12.25
C ARG A 158 7.04 -10.45 -10.89
N VAL A 159 6.29 -11.52 -10.73
CA VAL A 159 5.63 -11.91 -9.48
C VAL A 159 5.78 -13.42 -9.28
N PHE A 160 5.73 -13.86 -8.03
CA PHE A 160 6.13 -15.22 -7.65
C PHE A 160 5.05 -15.94 -6.87
N ARG A 161 4.87 -17.24 -7.11
CA ARG A 161 3.98 -18.08 -6.29
C ARG A 161 4.71 -19.30 -5.79
N ALA A 162 4.59 -19.59 -4.51
CA ALA A 162 5.12 -20.80 -3.92
C ALA A 162 4.03 -21.85 -3.67
N ARG A 163 4.40 -23.14 -3.71
CA ARG A 163 3.60 -24.29 -3.28
C ARG A 163 4.49 -25.32 -2.57
N ILE A 164 4.04 -25.85 -1.44
CA ILE A 164 4.70 -26.98 -0.77
C ILE A 164 4.53 -28.22 -1.65
N CYS A 165 5.62 -28.92 -1.95
CA CYS A 165 5.59 -30.17 -2.71
C CYS A 165 5.01 -31.28 -1.83
N GLU A 166 3.81 -31.77 -2.15
CA GLU A 166 3.17 -32.88 -1.42
C GLU A 166 3.85 -34.23 -1.73
N GLN A 167 4.53 -34.32 -2.87
CA GLN A 167 5.28 -35.47 -3.33
C GLN A 167 6.70 -35.02 -3.67
N SER A 168 7.66 -35.95 -3.76
CA SER A 168 9.05 -35.64 -4.18
C SER A 168 9.18 -35.11 -5.62
N HIS A 169 8.07 -34.78 -6.29
CA HIS A 169 8.01 -34.29 -7.66
C HIS A 169 7.72 -32.78 -7.68
N MET A 170 8.38 -32.10 -8.61
CA MET A 170 8.15 -30.69 -8.88
C MET A 170 6.77 -30.48 -9.53
N TYR A 171 6.01 -29.49 -9.08
CA TYR A 171 4.79 -29.08 -9.78
C TYR A 171 5.13 -28.53 -11.16
N PRO A 172 4.47 -29.00 -12.24
CA PRO A 172 4.63 -28.39 -13.55
C PRO A 172 4.00 -26.99 -13.57
N LEU A 173 4.46 -26.15 -14.51
CA LEU A 173 4.08 -24.74 -14.60
C LEU A 173 2.56 -24.53 -14.74
N ASP A 174 1.89 -25.40 -15.48
CA ASP A 174 0.44 -25.38 -15.67
C ASP A 174 -0.36 -25.69 -14.39
N GLN A 175 0.28 -26.23 -13.35
CA GLN A 175 -0.30 -26.45 -12.03
C GLN A 175 0.07 -25.34 -11.02
N MET A 176 0.80 -24.31 -11.42
CA MET A 176 1.17 -23.19 -10.54
C MET A 176 0.20 -22.01 -10.62
N GLY A 177 -0.73 -22.02 -11.58
CA GLY A 177 -1.84 -21.07 -11.68
C GLY A 177 -2.93 -21.27 -10.62
N LYS A 178 -4.00 -20.47 -10.65
CA LYS A 178 -5.08 -20.51 -9.66
C LYS A 178 -5.60 -21.95 -9.40
N PRO A 179 -6.00 -22.29 -8.16
CA PRO A 179 -6.54 -23.61 -7.89
C PRO A 179 -7.77 -23.94 -8.78
N PRO A 180 -7.97 -25.21 -9.17
CA PRO A 180 -9.21 -25.64 -9.81
C PRO A 180 -10.44 -25.30 -8.95
N ILE A 181 -11.58 -25.02 -9.58
CA ILE A 181 -12.78 -24.51 -8.90
C ILE A 181 -13.18 -25.35 -7.69
N ASP A 182 -13.13 -26.68 -7.84
CA ASP A 182 -13.54 -27.63 -6.80
C ASP A 182 -12.56 -27.71 -5.61
N LEU A 183 -11.38 -27.13 -5.73
CA LEU A 183 -10.32 -27.13 -4.70
C LEU A 183 -10.12 -25.75 -4.06
N ILE A 184 -10.93 -24.75 -4.41
CA ILE A 184 -10.79 -23.40 -3.87
C ILE A 184 -11.28 -23.35 -2.44
N SER A 185 -10.32 -23.14 -1.54
CA SER A 185 -10.59 -22.90 -0.13
C SER A 185 -10.90 -21.43 0.14
N ASN A 186 -11.32 -21.17 1.38
CA ASN A 186 -11.62 -19.83 1.86
C ASN A 186 -10.30 -19.03 2.02
N GLY A 187 -10.14 -17.98 1.21
CA GLY A 187 -8.98 -17.09 1.25
C GLY A 187 -9.34 -15.70 1.77
N ARG A 188 -8.33 -14.87 2.01
CA ARG A 188 -8.55 -13.49 2.46
C ARG A 188 -9.20 -12.63 1.38
N ALA A 189 -8.77 -12.80 0.14
CA ALA A 189 -9.25 -12.05 -1.01
C ALA A 189 -10.37 -12.75 -1.78
N ASN A 190 -10.76 -13.97 -1.40
CA ASN A 190 -11.76 -14.75 -2.13
C ASN A 190 -12.57 -15.69 -1.21
N PRO A 191 -13.90 -15.75 -1.38
CA PRO A 191 -14.71 -16.79 -0.77
C PRO A 191 -14.48 -18.15 -1.43
N VAL A 192 -14.96 -19.21 -0.77
CA VAL A 192 -14.97 -20.58 -1.31
C VAL A 192 -15.66 -20.60 -2.67
N GLY A 193 -15.04 -21.28 -3.65
CA GLY A 193 -15.57 -21.42 -5.01
C GLY A 193 -15.29 -20.24 -5.95
N ILE A 194 -14.71 -19.12 -5.47
CA ILE A 194 -14.30 -18.00 -6.33
C ILE A 194 -12.77 -18.02 -6.48
N PRO A 195 -12.23 -18.23 -7.70
CA PRO A 195 -10.79 -18.31 -7.89
C PRO A 195 -10.09 -16.97 -7.71
N CYS A 196 -8.92 -17.01 -7.08
CA CYS A 196 -7.98 -15.90 -7.00
C CYS A 196 -6.55 -16.44 -7.08
N LEU A 197 -5.70 -15.80 -7.87
CA LEU A 197 -4.28 -16.13 -7.96
C LEU A 197 -3.51 -15.26 -6.95
N TYR A 198 -2.93 -15.90 -5.93
CA TYR A 198 -2.07 -15.24 -4.95
C TYR A 198 -0.62 -15.36 -5.39
N VAL A 199 0.06 -14.22 -5.50
CA VAL A 199 1.48 -14.10 -5.83
C VAL A 199 2.13 -13.04 -4.95
N ALA A 200 3.46 -13.05 -4.85
CA ALA A 200 4.25 -12.11 -4.07
C ALA A 200 5.27 -11.37 -4.94
N SER A 201 5.86 -10.31 -4.39
CA SER A 201 6.88 -9.48 -5.05
C SER A 201 8.20 -10.19 -5.31
N ASP A 202 8.52 -11.19 -4.49
CA ASP A 202 9.80 -11.88 -4.48
C ASP A 202 9.64 -13.32 -3.97
N ILE A 203 10.68 -14.12 -4.18
CA ILE A 203 10.71 -15.55 -3.86
C ILE A 203 10.59 -15.75 -2.35
N GLU A 204 11.32 -14.95 -1.58
CA GLU A 204 11.37 -14.99 -0.13
C GLU A 204 9.97 -14.76 0.47
N THR A 205 9.25 -13.75 0.00
CA THR A 205 7.89 -13.45 0.43
C THR A 205 6.92 -14.56 0.00
N ALA A 206 7.04 -15.07 -1.24
CA ALA A 206 6.19 -16.17 -1.71
C ALA A 206 6.34 -17.42 -0.84
N ILE A 207 7.58 -17.78 -0.47
CA ILE A 207 7.87 -18.91 0.42
C ILE A 207 7.36 -18.63 1.84
N ALA A 208 7.56 -17.42 2.37
CA ALA A 208 7.12 -17.07 3.72
C ALA A 208 5.59 -17.17 3.89
N GLU A 209 4.82 -16.80 2.87
CA GLU A 209 3.34 -16.83 2.90
C GLU A 209 2.77 -18.26 3.03
N ILE A 210 3.44 -19.27 2.45
CA ILE A 210 2.97 -20.67 2.54
C ILE A 210 3.43 -21.39 3.81
N ARG A 211 4.31 -20.76 4.61
CA ARG A 211 4.77 -21.24 5.93
C ARG A 211 5.27 -22.70 5.92
N PRO A 212 6.27 -23.03 5.10
CA PRO A 212 6.80 -24.38 5.04
C PRO A 212 7.59 -24.72 6.31
N ASN A 213 7.75 -26.01 6.58
CA ASN A 213 8.62 -26.53 7.63
C ASN A 213 10.05 -26.75 7.11
N LYS A 214 11.02 -26.78 8.03
CA LYS A 214 12.41 -27.14 7.70
C LYS A 214 12.47 -28.53 7.07
N GLY A 215 13.19 -28.63 5.96
CA GLY A 215 13.35 -29.84 5.17
C GLY A 215 12.28 -30.06 4.09
N GLU A 216 11.19 -29.29 4.09
CA GLU A 216 10.19 -29.37 3.02
C GLU A 216 10.76 -28.85 1.71
N MET A 217 10.27 -29.43 0.61
CA MET A 217 10.54 -28.96 -0.74
C MET A 217 9.43 -28.01 -1.18
N VAL A 218 9.79 -26.88 -1.77
CA VAL A 218 8.87 -25.85 -2.24
C VAL A 218 9.12 -25.60 -3.72
N CYS A 219 8.05 -25.60 -4.52
CA CYS A 219 8.08 -25.11 -5.89
C CYS A 219 7.74 -23.63 -5.90
N VAL A 220 8.54 -22.82 -6.57
CA VAL A 220 8.25 -21.40 -6.82
C VAL A 220 8.14 -21.17 -8.31
N ALA A 221 6.98 -20.68 -8.74
CA ALA A 221 6.74 -20.27 -10.10
C ALA A 221 6.98 -18.77 -10.25
N GLU A 222 7.63 -18.41 -11.34
CA GLU A 222 7.78 -17.04 -11.80
C GLU A 222 6.72 -16.73 -12.86
N PHE A 223 6.07 -15.58 -12.72
CA PHE A 223 5.12 -15.06 -13.68
C PHE A 223 5.52 -13.68 -14.17
N GLU A 224 5.33 -13.43 -15.46
CA GLU A 224 5.43 -12.10 -16.06
C GLU A 224 4.06 -11.42 -16.04
N SER A 225 4.02 -10.16 -15.61
CA SER A 225 2.79 -9.35 -15.57
C SER A 225 2.73 -8.39 -16.76
N ASP A 226 1.59 -8.36 -17.45
CA ASP A 226 1.29 -7.38 -18.48
C ASP A 226 1.24 -5.97 -17.87
N LYS A 227 1.85 -4.98 -18.54
CA LYS A 227 1.89 -3.58 -18.06
C LYS A 227 0.52 -2.87 -18.06
N THR A 228 -0.49 -3.47 -18.69
CA THR A 228 -1.88 -3.00 -18.70
C THR A 228 -2.73 -3.56 -17.56
N ILE A 229 -2.17 -4.42 -16.71
CA ILE A 229 -2.87 -4.91 -15.51
C ILE A 229 -3.25 -3.75 -14.59
N GLN A 230 -4.52 -3.70 -14.19
CA GLN A 230 -5.04 -2.66 -13.31
C GLN A 230 -5.07 -3.18 -11.88
N PHE A 231 -4.17 -2.68 -11.05
CA PHE A 231 -4.14 -2.98 -9.62
C PHE A 231 -4.77 -1.85 -8.81
N ALA A 232 -5.49 -2.19 -7.74
CA ALA A 232 -5.74 -1.27 -6.64
C ALA A 232 -4.63 -1.44 -5.60
N ASP A 233 -3.93 -0.37 -5.22
CA ASP A 233 -2.83 -0.42 -4.26
C ASP A 233 -3.25 0.03 -2.86
N LEU A 234 -3.49 -0.95 -1.99
CA LEU A 234 -3.82 -0.75 -0.57
C LEU A 234 -2.65 -1.11 0.34
N ARG A 235 -1.39 -1.13 -0.14
CA ARG A 235 -0.25 -1.49 0.72
C ARG A 235 0.02 -0.46 1.81
N TYR A 236 0.09 0.81 1.40
CA TYR A 236 0.46 1.95 2.24
C TYR A 236 -0.20 3.23 1.72
N PRO A 237 -1.51 3.45 1.91
CA PRO A 237 -2.25 4.54 1.27
C PRO A 237 -1.58 5.92 1.35
N ARG A 238 -1.00 6.28 2.51
CA ARG A 238 -0.27 7.55 2.71
C ARG A 238 0.97 7.72 1.83
N LYS A 239 1.59 6.61 1.44
CA LYS A 239 2.87 6.56 0.72
C LYS A 239 2.69 6.23 -0.77
N THR A 240 1.72 5.38 -1.09
CA THR A 240 1.48 4.92 -2.47
C THR A 240 0.59 5.86 -3.27
N ILE A 241 -0.30 6.60 -2.60
CA ILE A 241 -1.16 7.59 -3.26
C ILE A 241 -0.46 8.94 -3.22
N SER A 242 0.19 9.32 -4.31
CA SER A 242 0.92 10.58 -4.40
C SER A 242 -0.05 11.78 -4.49
N PRO A 243 -0.01 12.74 -3.54
CA PRO A 243 -0.83 13.95 -3.66
C PRO A 243 -0.40 14.83 -4.84
N PHE A 244 0.84 14.71 -5.32
CA PHE A 244 1.39 15.52 -6.40
C PHE A 244 0.87 15.13 -7.80
N LEU A 245 0.11 14.05 -7.91
CA LEU A 245 -0.59 13.62 -9.12
C LEU A 245 -2.06 14.04 -9.18
N LEU A 246 -2.56 14.62 -8.08
CA LEU A 246 -3.98 14.81 -7.87
C LEU A 246 -4.37 16.28 -8.07
N SER A 247 -5.57 16.50 -8.56
CA SER A 247 -6.18 17.84 -8.50
C SER A 247 -6.44 18.23 -7.04
N LYS A 248 -6.50 19.54 -6.76
CA LYS A 248 -6.83 20.07 -5.43
C LYS A 248 -8.07 19.43 -4.79
N GLU A 249 -9.13 19.17 -5.56
CA GLU A 249 -10.33 18.50 -5.05
C GLU A 249 -10.10 17.03 -4.71
N GLN A 250 -9.28 16.32 -5.47
CA GLN A 250 -8.87 14.95 -5.15
C GLN A 250 -7.95 14.89 -3.92
N ILE A 251 -7.06 15.87 -3.74
CA ILE A 251 -6.20 15.95 -2.55
C ILE A 251 -7.06 16.16 -1.29
N LYS A 252 -8.05 17.07 -1.33
CA LYS A 252 -9.01 17.27 -0.23
C LYS A 252 -9.80 15.99 0.09
N LEU A 253 -10.28 15.30 -0.96
CA LEU A 253 -10.99 14.03 -0.82
C LEU A 253 -10.09 12.97 -0.17
N LEU A 254 -8.87 12.82 -0.69
CA LEU A 254 -7.89 11.88 -0.17
C LEU A 254 -7.57 12.17 1.30
N ARG A 255 -7.31 13.43 1.67
CA ARG A 255 -7.07 13.80 3.07
C ARG A 255 -8.23 13.39 3.96
N ARG A 256 -9.45 13.75 3.57
CA ARG A 256 -10.67 13.41 4.33
C ARG A 256 -10.79 11.91 4.61
N TYR A 257 -10.47 11.07 3.62
CA TYR A 257 -10.64 9.61 3.70
C TYR A 257 -9.33 8.84 3.94
N MET A 258 -8.22 9.50 4.25
CA MET A 258 -6.92 8.84 4.40
C MET A 258 -6.95 7.77 5.50
N GLU A 259 -7.47 8.10 6.68
CA GLU A 259 -7.60 7.13 7.79
C GLU A 259 -8.52 5.96 7.42
N TYR A 260 -9.56 6.24 6.66
CA TYR A 260 -10.47 5.21 6.18
C TYR A 260 -9.76 4.25 5.21
N LEU A 261 -8.98 4.76 4.25
CA LEU A 261 -8.16 3.92 3.36
C LEU A 261 -7.10 3.11 4.12
N CYS A 262 -6.47 3.71 5.13
CA CYS A 262 -5.56 2.99 6.03
C CYS A 262 -6.27 1.85 6.75
N ARG A 263 -7.50 2.08 7.24
CA ARG A 263 -8.31 1.03 7.86
C ARG A 263 -8.65 -0.10 6.89
N LEU A 264 -9.00 0.20 5.63
CA LEU A 264 -9.24 -0.82 4.61
C LEU A 264 -7.97 -1.64 4.29
N SER A 265 -6.81 -0.99 4.26
CA SER A 265 -5.50 -1.64 4.12
C SER A 265 -5.24 -2.64 5.27
N GLU A 266 -5.62 -2.31 6.50
CA GLU A 266 -5.46 -3.20 7.65
C GLU A 266 -6.28 -4.50 7.54
N GLU A 267 -7.50 -4.46 6.97
CA GLU A 267 -8.34 -5.66 6.78
C GLU A 267 -7.61 -6.74 5.97
N LEU A 268 -6.72 -6.33 5.08
CA LEU A 268 -5.95 -7.21 4.22
C LEU A 268 -4.68 -7.78 4.89
N THR A 269 -4.29 -7.24 6.04
CA THR A 269 -2.98 -7.53 6.68
C THR A 269 -3.10 -8.10 8.08
N LEU A 270 -4.22 -7.91 8.77
CA LEU A 270 -4.42 -8.39 10.14
C LEU A 270 -4.18 -9.91 10.25
N PRO A 271 -3.38 -10.38 11.24
CA PRO A 271 -3.19 -11.80 11.47
C PRO A 271 -4.50 -12.41 11.96
N ILE A 272 -5.02 -13.38 11.20
CA ILE A 272 -6.30 -14.02 11.50
C ILE A 272 -6.04 -15.47 11.93
N SER A 273 -6.70 -15.87 13.02
CA SER A 273 -6.67 -17.25 13.49
C SER A 273 -7.36 -18.17 12.47
N PRO A 274 -6.77 -19.31 12.10
CA PRO A 274 -7.41 -20.27 11.20
C PRO A 274 -8.81 -20.70 11.64
N LYS A 275 -9.08 -20.71 12.96
CA LYS A 275 -10.38 -21.11 13.53
C LYS A 275 -11.50 -20.11 13.22
N SER A 276 -11.19 -18.82 13.15
CA SER A 276 -12.16 -17.75 12.89
C SER A 276 -12.11 -17.21 11.46
N ALA A 277 -11.19 -17.72 10.63
CA ALA A 277 -10.96 -17.23 9.26
C ALA A 277 -12.22 -17.15 8.39
N HIS A 278 -13.15 -18.09 8.55
CA HIS A 278 -14.42 -18.09 7.81
C HIS A 278 -15.33 -16.89 8.10
N LEU A 279 -15.23 -16.26 9.27
CA LEU A 279 -15.94 -15.01 9.60
C LEU A 279 -15.05 -13.78 9.38
N GLU A 280 -13.79 -13.86 9.81
CA GLU A 280 -12.86 -12.74 9.76
C GLU A 280 -12.45 -12.35 8.34
N TYR A 281 -12.55 -13.25 7.36
CA TYR A 281 -12.30 -12.91 5.95
C TYR A 281 -13.49 -12.25 5.26
N LEU A 282 -14.71 -12.26 5.83
CA LEU A 282 -15.88 -11.72 5.13
C LEU A 282 -15.71 -10.24 4.72
N PRO A 283 -15.20 -9.33 5.57
CA PRO A 283 -14.99 -7.95 5.16
C PRO A 283 -13.93 -7.77 4.06
N SER A 284 -12.81 -8.51 4.14
CA SER A 284 -11.74 -8.42 3.13
C SER A 284 -12.14 -9.07 1.81
N GLN A 285 -12.93 -10.15 1.85
CA GLN A 285 -13.53 -10.77 0.66
C GLN A 285 -14.52 -9.81 -0.01
N TYR A 286 -15.41 -9.19 0.77
CA TYR A 286 -16.33 -8.17 0.24
C TYR A 286 -15.56 -7.03 -0.43
N LEU A 287 -14.53 -6.51 0.25
CA LEU A 287 -13.66 -5.47 -0.30
C LEU A 287 -13.05 -5.89 -1.64
N CYS A 288 -12.53 -7.12 -1.74
CA CYS A 288 -11.93 -7.64 -2.98
C CYS A 288 -12.96 -7.83 -4.10
N GLU A 289 -14.15 -8.34 -3.80
CA GLU A 289 -15.23 -8.46 -4.78
C GLU A 289 -15.72 -7.08 -5.25
N PHE A 290 -15.74 -6.08 -4.36
CA PHE A 290 -16.09 -4.71 -4.73
C PHE A 290 -15.00 -4.03 -5.58
N ILE A 291 -13.71 -4.25 -5.28
CA ILE A 291 -12.59 -3.81 -6.13
C ILE A 291 -12.70 -4.46 -7.51
N LYS A 292 -12.98 -5.76 -7.58
CA LYS A 292 -13.24 -6.48 -8.84
C LYS A 292 -14.45 -5.91 -9.60
N HIS A 293 -15.52 -5.55 -8.89
CA HIS A 293 -16.69 -4.87 -9.48
C HIS A 293 -16.35 -3.50 -10.07
N CYS A 294 -15.32 -2.83 -9.53
CA CYS A 294 -14.76 -1.59 -10.08
C CYS A 294 -13.78 -1.83 -11.24
N GLU A 295 -13.78 -3.02 -11.86
CA GLU A 295 -13.01 -3.39 -13.05
C GLU A 295 -11.48 -3.43 -12.88
N PHE A 296 -11.00 -3.54 -11.63
CA PHE A 296 -9.60 -3.86 -11.35
C PHE A 296 -9.31 -5.34 -11.61
N ASP A 297 -8.13 -5.64 -12.16
CA ASP A 297 -7.65 -7.01 -12.40
C ASP A 297 -7.10 -7.66 -11.12
N GLY A 298 -6.69 -6.86 -10.15
CA GLY A 298 -6.19 -7.34 -8.88
C GLY A 298 -5.99 -6.24 -7.82
N LEU A 299 -5.43 -6.66 -6.70
CA LEU A 299 -5.17 -5.84 -5.51
C LEU A 299 -3.74 -6.07 -5.02
N ILE A 300 -3.04 -5.00 -4.64
CA ILE A 300 -1.76 -5.05 -3.94
C ILE A 300 -1.97 -4.77 -2.45
N TYR A 301 -1.41 -5.62 -1.60
CA TYR A 301 -1.48 -5.47 -0.15
C TYR A 301 -0.19 -5.92 0.52
N LYS A 302 0.04 -5.44 1.74
CA LYS A 302 1.27 -5.73 2.49
C LYS A 302 1.33 -7.22 2.88
N SER A 303 2.52 -7.83 2.83
CA SER A 303 2.72 -9.16 3.40
C SER A 303 2.70 -9.10 4.93
N ALA A 304 1.98 -10.03 5.56
CA ALA A 304 2.02 -10.21 7.00
C ALA A 304 3.24 -11.03 7.46
N MET A 305 3.96 -11.64 6.52
CA MET A 305 5.00 -12.64 6.76
C MET A 305 6.42 -12.13 6.42
N GLY A 306 6.54 -10.95 5.81
CA GLY A 306 7.83 -10.40 5.39
C GLY A 306 7.78 -8.92 5.01
N THR A 307 8.87 -8.43 4.43
CA THR A 307 9.03 -7.04 3.98
C THR A 307 8.48 -6.79 2.57
N GLY A 308 8.22 -7.85 1.81
CA GLY A 308 7.64 -7.77 0.48
C GLY A 308 6.13 -7.50 0.49
N VAL A 309 5.52 -7.63 -0.68
CA VAL A 309 4.10 -7.35 -0.90
C VAL A 309 3.43 -8.51 -1.61
N ASN A 310 2.13 -8.66 -1.39
CA ASN A 310 1.31 -9.66 -2.03
C ASN A 310 0.39 -9.03 -3.06
N TYR A 311 0.02 -9.83 -4.04
CA TYR A 311 -0.95 -9.51 -5.06
C TYR A 311 -2.03 -10.59 -5.07
N ALA A 312 -3.28 -10.14 -4.96
CA ALA A 312 -4.46 -10.96 -5.22
C ALA A 312 -4.94 -10.64 -6.63
N ILE A 313 -4.76 -11.56 -7.57
CA ILE A 313 -5.08 -11.37 -8.98
C ILE A 313 -6.40 -12.07 -9.28
N PHE A 314 -7.42 -11.27 -9.58
CA PHE A 314 -8.78 -11.71 -9.90
C PHE A 314 -8.91 -12.11 -11.37
N ASN A 315 -8.15 -11.44 -12.25
CA ASN A 315 -8.07 -11.69 -13.67
C ASN A 315 -6.63 -12.08 -14.07
N ASP A 316 -6.35 -13.38 -14.10
CA ASP A 316 -5.02 -13.93 -14.40
C ASP A 316 -4.69 -13.98 -15.91
N ALA A 317 -5.60 -13.53 -16.79
CA ALA A 317 -5.34 -13.46 -18.23
C ALA A 317 -4.17 -12.51 -18.60
N LYS A 318 -3.84 -11.58 -17.71
CA LYS A 318 -2.74 -10.61 -17.85
C LYS A 318 -1.43 -11.05 -17.19
N VAL A 319 -1.34 -12.32 -16.82
CA VAL A 319 -0.19 -12.88 -16.13
C VAL A 319 0.20 -14.20 -16.79
N THR A 320 1.46 -14.31 -17.22
CA THR A 320 1.95 -15.50 -17.94
C THR A 320 3.00 -16.22 -17.13
N GLY A 321 2.82 -17.52 -16.90
CA GLY A 321 3.83 -18.35 -16.23
C GLY A 321 5.08 -18.50 -17.09
N ILE A 322 6.26 -18.41 -16.47
CA ILE A 322 7.55 -18.40 -17.17
C ILE A 322 8.33 -19.68 -16.88
N ASN A 323 8.57 -19.96 -15.60
CA ASN A 323 9.31 -21.14 -15.17
C ASN A 323 8.88 -21.55 -13.75
N VAL A 324 9.30 -22.75 -13.34
CA VAL A 324 9.18 -23.25 -11.96
C VAL A 324 10.55 -23.71 -11.51
N GLN A 325 10.95 -23.31 -10.30
CA GLN A 325 12.15 -23.76 -9.63
C GLN A 325 11.79 -24.42 -8.30
N GLN A 326 12.63 -25.36 -7.84
CA GLN A 326 12.41 -26.06 -6.58
C GLN A 326 13.49 -25.66 -5.57
N TYR A 327 13.05 -25.42 -4.33
CA TYR A 327 13.88 -25.01 -3.21
C TYR A 327 13.67 -25.98 -2.05
N ARG A 328 14.73 -26.27 -1.29
CA ARG A 328 14.63 -26.96 -0.02
C ARG A 328 14.72 -25.93 1.10
N ILE A 329 13.83 -26.02 2.10
CA ILE A 329 13.87 -25.11 3.24
C ILE A 329 14.94 -25.57 4.23
N ASP A 330 16.08 -24.88 4.24
CA ASP A 330 17.20 -25.23 5.12
C ASP A 330 17.04 -24.65 6.54
N GLU A 331 16.43 -23.47 6.68
CA GLU A 331 16.26 -22.74 7.94
C GLU A 331 14.97 -21.90 7.97
N ILE A 332 14.42 -21.69 9.18
CA ILE A 332 13.28 -20.80 9.45
C ILE A 332 13.67 -19.88 10.61
N SER A 333 13.62 -18.57 10.39
CA SER A 333 13.85 -17.56 11.44
C SER A 333 12.54 -17.21 12.14
N ILE A 334 12.53 -17.21 13.48
CA ILE A 334 11.35 -16.89 14.29
C ILE A 334 11.65 -15.63 15.12
N GLY A 335 10.84 -14.59 14.92
CA GLY A 335 10.82 -13.40 15.78
C GLY A 335 9.78 -13.56 16.90
N TYR A 336 10.09 -13.10 18.10
CA TYR A 336 9.17 -13.11 19.24
C TYR A 336 9.30 -11.82 20.06
N SER A 337 8.20 -11.46 20.74
CA SER A 337 8.16 -10.39 21.72
C SER A 337 7.44 -10.89 22.97
N GLU A 338 7.90 -10.50 24.15
CA GLU A 338 7.23 -10.83 25.41
C GLU A 338 5.93 -10.03 25.53
N CYS A 339 4.80 -10.72 25.65
CA CYS A 339 3.52 -10.09 25.95
C CYS A 339 3.38 -9.98 27.47
N ASN A 340 3.45 -8.75 28.00
CA ASN A 340 3.08 -8.48 29.39
C ASN A 340 1.56 -8.56 29.53
N CYS A 341 1.04 -9.74 29.85
CA CYS A 341 -0.32 -9.88 30.36
C CYS A 341 -0.39 -9.17 31.71
N ARG A 342 -0.79 -7.89 31.73
CA ARG A 342 -1.32 -7.31 32.96
C ARG A 342 -2.66 -8.00 33.21
N GLU A 343 -2.76 -8.65 34.37
CA GLU A 343 -3.99 -9.26 34.86
C GLU A 343 -5.16 -8.26 34.75
N ALA A 344 -6.27 -8.75 34.21
CA ALA A 344 -7.50 -7.99 33.98
C ALA A 344 -8.21 -7.62 35.28
#